data_AF-A0A0D9RAQ7-F1
#
_entry.id   AF-A0A0D9RAQ7-F1
#
_cell.length_a   1.000
_cell.length_b   1.000
_cell.length_c   1.000
_cell.angle_alpha   90.00
_cell.angle_beta   90.00
_cell.angle_gamma   90.00
#
_symmetry.space_group_name_H-M   'P 1'
#
loop_
_entity.id
_entity.type
_entity.pdbx_description
1 polymer ?
#
loop_
_entity_poly.entity_id
_entity_poly.type
_entity_poly.pdbx_seq_one_letter_code
_entity_poly.pdbx_strand_id
1 'polypeptide(L)'
;MGGTTSTRRVTFEADENENITVVKGIRLSENVIDRMKESSPSGSKSQRYSGAYGASVSDEELKRRVAEELALEQAKKESEDQKRLKQAKELDRERAAANEQLTRAILRERISSEEERAKAKHLDIEDKARQLEEKDRVLKKQDAFYKEQLARLEERV
;
A
#
# COMPACT_ATOMS: atom_id res chain seq x y z
N MET A 1 0.79 -37.15 -16.65
CA MET A 1 0.93 -35.78 -17.17
C MET A 1 1.90 -35.03 -16.25
N GLY A 2 3.20 -35.09 -16.56
CA GLY A 2 4.26 -34.55 -15.72
C GLY A 2 4.56 -33.09 -16.05
N GLY A 3 4.11 -32.17 -15.20
CA GLY A 3 4.56 -30.79 -15.21
C GLY A 3 5.65 -30.60 -14.16
N THR A 4 6.90 -30.87 -14.53
CA THR A 4 8.05 -30.48 -13.70
C THR A 4 8.13 -28.95 -13.68
N THR A 5 7.97 -28.31 -12.53
CA THR A 5 8.16 -26.86 -12.34
C THR A 5 9.65 -26.52 -12.46
N SER A 6 10.17 -26.49 -13.69
CA SER A 6 11.51 -26.04 -14.02
C SER A 6 11.50 -24.52 -14.14
N THR A 7 11.83 -23.82 -13.05
CA THR A 7 11.99 -22.36 -13.05
C THR A 7 13.27 -21.95 -13.80
N ARG A 8 13.21 -21.93 -15.14
CA ARG A 8 14.31 -21.38 -15.95
C ARG A 8 14.25 -19.86 -15.92
N ARG A 9 15.39 -19.23 -15.64
CA ARG A 9 15.53 -17.77 -15.73
C ARG A 9 15.79 -17.41 -17.20
N VAL A 10 15.05 -16.44 -17.71
CA VAL A 10 15.18 -15.93 -19.09
C VAL A 10 15.09 -14.41 -19.01
N THR A 11 15.87 -13.70 -19.83
CA THR A 11 15.85 -12.24 -19.94
C THR A 11 14.95 -11.84 -21.10
N PHE A 12 14.09 -10.85 -20.89
CA PHE A 12 13.21 -10.28 -21.92
C PHE A 12 13.79 -8.95 -22.42
N GLU A 13 13.65 -8.68 -23.71
CA GLU A 13 13.92 -7.37 -24.30
C GLU A 13 12.63 -6.55 -24.24
N ALA A 14 12.75 -5.30 -23.79
CA ALA A 14 11.63 -4.36 -23.74
C ALA A 14 11.54 -3.60 -25.06
N ASP A 15 10.31 -3.22 -25.45
CA ASP A 15 10.09 -2.41 -26.65
C ASP A 15 10.49 -0.93 -26.44
N GLU A 16 10.30 -0.10 -27.47
CA GLU A 16 10.59 1.35 -27.45
C GLU A 16 9.82 2.13 -26.38
N ASN A 17 8.80 1.52 -25.78
CA ASN A 17 7.99 2.08 -24.71
C ASN A 17 8.24 1.37 -23.36
N GLU A 18 9.36 0.66 -23.21
CA GLU A 18 9.75 -0.10 -22.03
C GLU A 18 8.75 -1.20 -21.61
N ASN A 19 7.87 -1.64 -22.52
CA ASN A 19 6.90 -2.70 -22.24
C ASN A 19 7.46 -4.07 -22.58
N ILE A 20 7.06 -5.07 -21.78
CA ILE A 20 7.36 -6.48 -22.02
C ILE A 20 6.04 -7.20 -22.28
N THR A 21 5.93 -7.86 -23.45
CA THR A 21 4.76 -8.67 -23.80
C THR A 21 5.10 -10.17 -23.69
N VAL A 22 4.29 -10.92 -22.95
CA VAL A 22 4.44 -12.37 -22.79
C VAL A 22 3.15 -13.06 -23.19
N VAL A 23 3.23 -13.98 -24.15
CA VAL A 23 2.07 -14.78 -24.58
C VAL A 23 1.87 -15.94 -23.60
N LYS A 24 0.70 -15.97 -22.96
CA LYS A 24 0.28 -17.05 -22.07
C LYS A 24 -0.04 -18.31 -22.89
N GLY A 25 0.98 -19.15 -23.11
CA GLY A 25 0.93 -20.55 -23.56
C GLY A 25 -0.13 -20.94 -24.60
N ILE A 26 0.30 -21.47 -25.74
CA ILE A 26 -0.63 -21.98 -26.76
C ILE A 26 -1.14 -23.37 -26.36
N ARG A 27 -2.47 -23.54 -26.28
CA ARG A 27 -3.11 -24.86 -26.15
C ARG A 27 -3.66 -25.31 -27.50
N LEU A 28 -3.29 -26.52 -27.92
CA LEU A 28 -3.87 -27.15 -29.09
C LEU A 28 -5.28 -27.65 -28.76
N SER A 29 -6.20 -27.57 -29.72
CA SER A 29 -7.52 -28.20 -29.59
C SER A 29 -7.40 -29.72 -29.74
N GLU A 30 -8.32 -30.48 -29.15
CA GLU A 30 -8.43 -31.93 -29.32
C GLU A 30 -8.33 -32.34 -30.81
N ASN A 31 -9.03 -31.62 -31.70
CA ASN A 31 -9.02 -31.90 -33.14
C ASN A 31 -7.64 -31.72 -33.81
N VAL A 32 -6.77 -30.86 -33.26
CA VAL A 32 -5.39 -30.69 -33.74
C VAL A 32 -4.50 -31.76 -33.11
N ILE A 33 -4.71 -32.10 -31.84
CA ILE A 33 -3.99 -33.14 -31.11
C ILE A 33 -4.20 -34.51 -31.78
N ASP A 34 -5.44 -34.87 -32.10
CA ASP A 34 -5.76 -36.16 -32.71
C ASP A 34 -5.16 -36.26 -34.12
N ARG A 35 -5.22 -35.18 -34.91
CA ARG A 35 -4.60 -35.13 -36.24
C ARG A 35 -3.08 -35.27 -36.18
N MET A 36 -2.43 -34.68 -35.17
CA MET A 36 -0.98 -34.81 -34.94
C MET A 36 -0.59 -36.21 -34.45
N LYS A 37 -1.46 -36.86 -33.67
CA LYS A 37 -1.30 -38.27 -33.29
C LYS A 37 -1.41 -39.19 -34.50
N GLU A 38 -2.34 -38.93 -35.39
CA GLU A 38 -2.57 -39.73 -36.61
C GLU A 38 -1.52 -39.46 -37.70
N SER A 39 -0.95 -38.26 -37.75
CA SER A 39 0.10 -37.90 -38.71
C SER A 39 1.49 -38.43 -38.32
N SER A 40 1.62 -39.12 -37.17
CA SER A 40 2.81 -39.89 -36.83
C SER A 40 2.63 -41.30 -37.40
N PRO A 41 3.55 -41.84 -38.23
CA PRO A 41 3.41 -43.20 -38.73
C PRO A 41 3.79 -44.20 -37.63
N SER A 42 2.96 -44.32 -36.59
CA SER A 42 3.08 -45.40 -35.62
C SER A 42 2.39 -46.63 -36.19
N GLY A 43 3.22 -47.53 -36.70
CA GLY A 43 2.82 -48.80 -37.26
C GLY A 43 1.92 -49.64 -36.34
N SER A 44 1.12 -50.44 -37.02
CA SER A 44 0.42 -51.62 -36.54
C SER A 44 1.19 -52.44 -35.49
N LYS A 45 0.57 -52.66 -34.32
CA LYS A 45 0.63 -53.91 -33.53
C LYS A 45 -0.69 -53.99 -32.74
N SER A 46 -1.66 -54.79 -33.17
CA SER A 46 -1.79 -56.23 -32.89
C SER A 46 -1.65 -56.58 -31.40
N GLN A 47 -2.55 -57.47 -30.99
CA GLN A 47 -2.39 -58.48 -29.95
C GLN A 47 -3.19 -58.26 -28.67
N ARG A 48 -4.28 -59.02 -28.62
CA ARG A 48 -4.83 -59.68 -27.43
C ARG A 48 -3.79 -59.76 -26.30
N TYR A 49 -4.06 -59.08 -25.19
CA TYR A 49 -3.53 -59.46 -23.89
C TYR A 49 -4.72 -59.83 -23.01
N SER A 50 -4.97 -61.14 -22.97
CA SER A 50 -5.40 -61.79 -21.74
C SER A 50 -4.29 -61.59 -20.71
N GLY A 51 -4.66 -61.19 -19.49
CA GLY A 51 -3.84 -61.45 -18.33
C GLY A 51 -3.42 -60.23 -17.53
N ALA A 52 -4.08 -60.13 -16.38
CA ALA A 52 -3.50 -59.76 -15.10
C ALA A 52 -3.46 -58.27 -14.71
N TYR A 53 -3.99 -58.04 -13.51
CA TYR A 53 -3.92 -56.83 -12.69
C TYR A 53 -4.92 -55.72 -13.00
N GLY A 54 -6.19 -56.10 -13.19
CA GLY A 54 -7.25 -55.31 -12.58
C GLY A 54 -7.15 -55.50 -11.07
N ALA A 55 -6.50 -54.57 -10.37
CA ALA A 55 -6.76 -54.40 -8.95
C ALA A 55 -8.24 -54.08 -8.85
N SER A 56 -9.06 -55.10 -8.55
CA SER A 56 -10.46 -54.93 -8.18
C SER A 56 -10.48 -54.20 -6.84
N VAL A 57 -10.26 -52.88 -6.90
CA VAL A 57 -10.53 -51.97 -5.80
C VAL A 57 -12.02 -52.17 -5.51
N SER A 58 -12.34 -52.66 -4.32
CA SER A 58 -13.74 -52.85 -3.96
C SER A 58 -14.43 -51.50 -4.02
N ASP A 59 -15.71 -51.49 -4.43
CA ASP A 59 -16.51 -50.26 -4.52
C ASP A 59 -16.49 -49.46 -3.20
N GLU A 60 -16.28 -50.17 -2.09
CA GLU A 60 -16.19 -49.65 -0.74
C GLU A 60 -14.84 -48.97 -0.44
N GLU A 61 -13.75 -49.45 -1.03
CA GLU A 61 -12.44 -48.84 -0.91
C GLU A 61 -12.33 -47.57 -1.76
N LEU A 62 -13.04 -47.52 -2.89
CA LEU A 62 -13.25 -46.32 -3.71
C LEU A 62 -14.07 -45.26 -2.97
N LYS A 63 -15.21 -45.63 -2.38
CA LYS A 63 -16.02 -44.72 -1.55
C LYS A 63 -15.24 -44.16 -0.37
N ARG A 64 -14.41 -45.00 0.28
CA ARG A 64 -13.56 -44.57 1.40
C ARG A 64 -12.54 -43.51 0.98
N ARG A 65 -11.87 -43.69 -0.17
CA ARG A 65 -10.91 -42.69 -0.69
C ARG A 65 -11.58 -41.37 -1.06
N VAL A 66 -12.77 -41.41 -1.66
CA VAL A 66 -13.54 -40.20 -1.99
C VAL A 66 -13.95 -39.46 -0.71
N ALA A 67 -14.40 -40.17 0.31
CA ALA A 67 -14.75 -39.57 1.60
C ALA A 67 -13.54 -38.95 2.32
N GLU A 68 -12.39 -39.63 2.28
CA GLU A 68 -11.13 -39.13 2.84
C GLU A 68 -10.61 -37.90 2.09
N GLU A 69 -10.68 -37.90 0.76
CA GLU A 69 -10.31 -36.76 -0.08
C GLU A 69 -11.20 -35.54 0.18
N LEU A 70 -12.52 -35.74 0.28
CA LEU A 70 -13.48 -34.69 0.65
C LEU A 70 -13.21 -34.11 2.04
N ALA A 71 -12.89 -34.96 3.02
CA ALA A 71 -12.57 -34.51 4.38
C ALA A 71 -11.28 -33.69 4.42
N LEU A 72 -10.25 -34.10 3.68
CA LEU A 72 -8.99 -33.34 3.55
C LEU A 72 -9.20 -32.00 2.83
N GLU A 73 -10.04 -31.96 1.80
CA GLU A 73 -10.37 -30.73 1.08
C GLU A 73 -11.16 -29.74 1.97
N GLN A 74 -12.13 -30.24 2.74
CA GLN A 74 -12.84 -29.44 3.74
C GLN A 74 -11.89 -28.88 4.80
N ALA A 75 -11.01 -29.71 5.37
CA ALA A 75 -10.04 -29.27 6.37
C ALA A 75 -9.07 -28.20 5.82
N LYS A 76 -8.66 -28.32 4.55
CA LYS A 76 -7.84 -27.29 3.88
C LYS A 76 -8.61 -25.99 3.72
N LYS A 77 -9.86 -26.04 3.24
CA LYS A 77 -10.70 -24.87 3.06
C LYS A 77 -10.94 -24.13 4.39
N GLU A 78 -11.26 -24.86 5.44
CA GLU A 78 -11.42 -24.28 6.79
C GLU A 78 -10.12 -23.66 7.32
N SER A 79 -8.97 -24.28 7.05
CA SER A 79 -7.65 -23.73 7.40
C SER A 79 -7.37 -22.42 6.65
N GLU A 80 -7.67 -22.38 5.35
CA GLU A 80 -7.51 -21.18 4.53
C GLU A 80 -8.44 -20.05 5.00
N ASP A 81 -9.69 -20.35 5.31
CA ASP A 81 -10.65 -19.39 5.82
C ASP A 81 -10.23 -18.86 7.20
N GLN A 82 -9.69 -19.71 8.09
CA GLN A 82 -9.09 -19.26 9.34
C GLN A 82 -7.89 -18.34 9.12
N LYS A 83 -7.01 -18.65 8.15
CA LYS A 83 -5.86 -17.80 7.83
C LYS A 83 -6.31 -16.44 7.31
N ARG A 84 -7.28 -16.41 6.38
CA ARG A 84 -7.88 -15.18 5.85
C ARG A 84 -8.51 -14.34 6.96
N LEU A 85 -9.26 -14.98 7.87
CA LEU A 85 -9.87 -14.27 9.01
C LEU A 85 -8.82 -13.67 9.96
N LYS A 86 -7.72 -14.40 10.22
CA LYS A 86 -6.62 -13.89 11.05
C LYS A 86 -5.93 -12.69 10.38
N GLN A 87 -5.63 -12.79 9.08
CA GLN A 87 -5.04 -11.71 8.31
C GLN A 87 -5.95 -10.48 8.25
N ALA A 88 -7.25 -10.67 8.02
CA ALA A 88 -8.22 -9.56 8.02
C ALA A 88 -8.23 -8.83 9.37
N LYS A 89 -8.29 -9.58 10.49
CA LYS A 89 -8.23 -9.01 11.84
C LYS A 89 -6.93 -8.27 12.13
N GLU A 90 -5.82 -8.72 11.57
CA GLU A 90 -4.52 -8.07 11.73
C GLU A 90 -4.46 -6.76 10.93
N LEU A 91 -4.89 -6.78 9.67
CA LEU A 91 -5.00 -5.59 8.83
C LEU A 91 -5.95 -4.54 9.43
N ASP A 92 -7.06 -4.96 10.03
CA ASP A 92 -7.98 -4.03 10.70
C ASP A 92 -7.34 -3.37 11.93
N ARG A 93 -6.54 -4.12 12.71
CA ARG A 93 -5.78 -3.55 13.84
C ARG A 93 -4.71 -2.59 13.38
N GLU A 94 -3.98 -2.94 12.33
CA GLU A 94 -2.95 -2.08 11.74
C GLU A 94 -3.56 -0.78 11.21
N ARG A 95 -4.67 -0.86 10.48
CA ARG A 95 -5.43 0.31 10.01
C ARG A 95 -5.91 1.17 11.17
N ALA A 96 -6.42 0.57 12.25
CA ALA A 96 -6.84 1.32 13.43
C ALA A 96 -5.66 2.06 14.08
N ALA A 97 -4.52 1.40 14.27
CA ALA A 97 -3.32 2.01 14.83
C ALA A 97 -2.78 3.13 13.93
N ALA A 98 -2.73 2.91 12.62
CA ALA A 98 -2.32 3.93 11.64
C ALA A 98 -3.26 5.15 11.67
N ASN A 99 -4.58 4.93 11.73
CA ASN A 99 -5.55 6.02 11.84
C ASN A 99 -5.41 6.81 13.14
N GLU A 100 -5.14 6.14 14.26
CA GLU A 100 -4.89 6.80 15.54
C GLU A 100 -3.60 7.64 15.48
N GLN A 101 -2.52 7.10 14.91
CA GLN A 101 -1.27 7.84 14.70
C GLN A 101 -1.47 9.06 13.80
N LEU A 102 -2.19 8.90 12.69
CA LEU A 102 -2.52 10.00 11.78
C LEU A 102 -3.30 11.09 12.50
N THR A 103 -4.33 10.71 13.27
CA THR A 103 -5.14 11.66 14.05
C THR A 103 -4.28 12.43 15.06
N ARG A 104 -3.37 11.74 15.76
CA ARG A 104 -2.43 12.37 16.69
C ARG A 104 -1.46 13.32 15.98
N ALA A 105 -0.93 12.92 14.82
CA ALA A 105 0.00 13.75 14.05
C ALA A 105 -0.68 15.05 13.57
N ILE A 106 -1.90 14.95 13.03
CA ILE A 106 -2.69 16.11 12.58
C ILE A 106 -2.94 17.08 13.74
N LEU A 107 -3.33 16.58 14.91
CA LEU A 107 -3.57 17.43 16.07
C LEU A 107 -2.30 18.13 16.55
N ARG A 108 -1.17 17.41 16.59
CA ARG A 108 0.13 18.01 16.96
C ARG A 108 0.56 19.08 15.97
N GLU A 109 0.45 18.81 14.67
CA GLU A 109 0.78 19.77 13.62
C GLU A 109 -0.09 21.03 13.75
N ARG A 110 -1.41 20.86 13.91
CA ARG A 110 -2.32 21.99 14.09
C ARG A 110 -1.97 22.84 15.31
N ILE A 111 -1.72 22.22 16.47
CA ILE A 111 -1.33 22.94 17.68
C ILE A 111 -0.02 23.70 17.44
N SER A 112 0.99 23.06 16.86
CA SER A 112 2.28 23.70 16.59
C SER A 112 2.16 24.87 15.62
N SER A 113 1.35 24.74 14.57
CA SER A 113 1.10 25.79 13.58
C SER A 113 0.36 26.98 14.20
N GLU A 114 -0.66 26.72 15.02
CA GLU A 114 -1.39 27.76 15.75
C GLU A 114 -0.50 28.48 16.78
N GLU A 115 0.37 27.74 17.49
CA GLU A 115 1.33 28.28 18.45
C GLU A 115 2.36 29.20 17.76
N GLU A 116 2.97 28.76 16.67
CA GLU A 116 3.91 29.58 15.89
C GLU A 116 3.23 30.83 15.32
N ARG A 117 1.98 30.70 14.84
CA ARG A 117 1.21 31.85 14.38
C ARG A 117 0.91 32.84 15.51
N ALA A 118 0.64 32.36 16.72
CA ALA A 118 0.41 33.21 17.89
C ALA A 118 1.70 33.93 18.31
N LYS A 119 2.84 33.22 18.34
CA LYS A 119 4.16 33.81 18.60
C LYS A 119 4.51 34.90 17.59
N ALA A 120 4.31 34.65 16.30
CA ALA A 120 4.58 35.64 15.26
C ALA A 120 3.75 36.93 15.45
N LYS A 121 2.47 36.80 15.80
CA LYS A 121 1.61 37.95 16.13
C LYS A 121 2.10 38.68 17.37
N HIS A 122 2.51 37.96 18.40
CA HIS A 122 3.04 38.57 19.62
C HIS A 122 4.28 39.41 19.33
N LEU A 123 5.23 38.88 18.55
CA LEU A 123 6.43 39.60 18.15
C LEU A 123 6.11 40.86 17.34
N ASP A 124 5.18 40.78 16.39
CA ASP A 124 4.74 41.96 15.62
C ASP A 124 4.10 43.04 16.51
N ILE A 125 3.30 42.64 17.50
CA ILE A 125 2.73 43.58 18.48
C ILE A 125 3.83 44.21 19.34
N GLU A 126 4.80 43.41 19.79
CA GLU A 126 5.91 43.89 20.60
C GLU A 126 6.79 44.90 19.85
N ASP A 127 7.11 44.61 18.59
CA ASP A 127 7.89 45.53 17.75
C ASP A 127 7.13 46.84 17.48
N LYS A 128 5.81 46.77 17.24
CA LYS A 128 4.97 47.97 17.12
C LYS A 128 4.93 48.77 18.42
N ALA A 129 4.81 48.11 19.57
CA ALA A 129 4.84 48.77 20.87
C ALA A 129 6.17 49.52 21.08
N ARG A 130 7.29 48.88 20.75
CA ARG A 130 8.63 49.50 20.83
C ARG A 130 8.74 50.74 19.93
N GLN A 131 8.21 50.68 18.72
CA GLN A 131 8.17 51.84 17.81
C GLN A 131 7.31 52.99 18.35
N LEU A 132 6.16 52.67 18.98
CA LEU A 132 5.31 53.68 19.60
C LEU A 132 6.00 54.34 20.79
N GLU A 133 6.67 53.57 21.65
CA GLU A 133 7.44 54.12 22.77
C GLU A 133 8.56 55.06 22.30
N GLU A 134 9.25 54.71 21.20
CA GLU A 134 10.29 55.56 20.64
C GLU A 134 9.71 56.87 20.09
N LYS A 135 8.59 56.81 19.36
CA LYS A 135 7.87 58.00 18.89
C LYS A 135 7.42 58.89 20.04
N ASP A 136 6.89 58.30 21.11
CA ASP A 136 6.49 59.03 22.31
C ASP A 136 7.67 59.71 22.99
N ARG A 137 8.84 59.07 23.04
CA ARG A 137 10.07 59.69 23.57
C ARG A 137 10.50 60.89 22.72
N VAL A 138 10.41 60.80 21.39
CA VAL A 138 10.74 61.91 20.49
C VAL A 138 9.75 63.06 20.69
N LEU A 139 8.46 62.78 20.73
CA LEU A 139 7.43 63.79 20.96
C LEU A 139 7.62 64.50 22.32
N LYS A 140 7.88 63.76 23.39
CA LYS A 140 8.17 64.35 24.72
C LYS A 140 9.37 65.30 24.69
N LYS A 141 10.42 64.98 23.93
CA LYS A 141 11.58 65.88 23.77
C LYS A 141 11.21 67.14 23.01
N GLN A 142 10.42 67.01 21.94
CA GLN A 142 9.93 68.17 21.18
C GLN A 142 9.02 69.06 22.03
N ASP A 143 8.09 68.46 22.77
CA ASP A 143 7.21 69.19 23.71
C ASP A 143 8.01 69.94 24.77
N ALA A 144 9.03 69.32 25.36
CA ALA A 144 9.90 69.97 26.33
C ALA A 144 10.65 71.15 25.70
N PHE A 145 11.19 70.97 24.49
CA PHE A 145 11.86 72.04 23.76
C PHE A 145 10.93 73.22 23.48
N TYR A 146 9.71 72.98 22.99
CA TYR A 146 8.75 74.05 22.72
C TYR A 146 8.27 74.75 23.99
N LYS A 147 8.05 74.01 25.09
CA LYS A 147 7.73 74.60 26.40
C LYS A 147 8.85 75.51 26.90
N GLU A 148 10.10 75.10 26.74
CA GLU A 148 11.25 75.91 27.14
C GLU A 148 11.37 77.19 26.27
N GLN A 149 11.16 77.09 24.95
CA GLN A 149 11.13 78.27 24.08
C GLN A 149 10.04 79.26 24.48
N LEU A 150 8.84 78.77 24.81
CA LEU A 150 7.75 79.61 25.29
C LEU A 150 8.12 80.31 26.60
N ALA A 151 8.64 79.57 27.58
CA ALA A 151 9.05 80.16 28.86
C ALA A 151 10.12 81.26 28.69
N ARG A 152 11.11 81.04 27.81
CA ARG A 152 12.15 82.05 27.50
C ARG A 152 11.61 83.30 26.79
N LEU A 153 10.51 83.17 26.05
CA LEU A 153 9.83 84.32 25.43
C LEU A 153 8.99 85.06 26.47
N GLU A 154 8.29 84.34 27.34
CA GLU A 154 7.50 84.92 28.45
C GLU A 154 8.38 85.68 29.44
N GLU A 155 9.61 85.22 29.71
CA GLU A 155 10.56 85.92 30.60
C GLU A 155 11.13 87.22 29.99
N ARG A 156 10.94 87.44 28.69
CA ARG A 156 11.44 88.61 27.95
C ARG A 156 10.36 89.66 27.68
N VAL A 157 9.14 89.43 28.16
CA VAL A 157 7.97 90.33 28.11
C VAL A 157 7.74 90.92 29.50
#